data_AF-W7S0N0-F1
#
_entry.id   AF-W7S0N0-F1
#
_cell.length_a   1.000
_cell.length_b   1.000
_cell.length_c   1.000
_cell.angle_alpha   90.00
_cell.angle_beta   90.00
_cell.angle_gamma   90.00
#
_symmetry.space_group_name_H-M   'P 1'
#
loop_
_entity.id
_entity.type
_entity.pdbx_description
1 polymer ?
#
loop_
_entity_poly.entity_id
_entity_poly.type
_entity_poly.pdbx_seq_one_letter_code
_entity_poly.pdbx_strand_id
1 'polypeptide(L)' 'MAFSVQEINKRLQMWLDAEEAIANGQSYSIDNRRLERANLAQVREQIKFWKKELFQAEEKLSGRSKRRVMRVVPRDL' A
#
# COMPACT_ATOMS: atom_id res chain seq x y z
N MET A 1 11.94 9.28 -0.82
CA MET A 1 12.40 8.48 -1.99
C MET A 1 11.18 8.23 -2.87
N ALA A 2 11.27 8.41 -4.18
CA ALA A 2 10.19 8.07 -5.11
C ALA A 2 10.51 6.70 -5.72
N PHE A 3 9.62 5.73 -5.54
CA PHE A 3 9.76 4.40 -6.16
C PHE A 3 9.20 4.44 -7.60
N SER A 4 9.77 3.66 -8.50
CA SER A 4 9.21 3.49 -9.83
C SER A 4 7.93 2.63 -9.78
N VAL A 5 7.01 2.83 -10.72
CA VAL A 5 5.75 2.04 -10.81
C VAL A 5 6.05 0.54 -10.95
N GLN A 6 7.13 0.16 -11.63
CA GLN A 6 7.56 -1.23 -11.78
C GLN A 6 8.02 -1.83 -10.45
N GLU A 7 8.81 -1.09 -9.67
CA GLU A 7 9.26 -1.54 -8.35
C GLU A 7 8.09 -1.68 -7.37
N ILE A 8 7.13 -0.74 -7.39
CA ILE A 8 5.95 -0.78 -6.53
C ILE A 8 5.11 -2.03 -6.85
N ASN A 9 4.87 -2.32 -8.14
CA ASN A 9 4.13 -3.52 -8.55
C ASN A 9 4.81 -4.81 -8.10
N LYS A 10 6.15 -4.91 -8.30
CA LYS A 10 6.93 -6.07 -7.87
C LYS A 10 6.85 -6.29 -6.35
N ARG A 11 6.97 -5.20 -5.57
CA ARG A 11 6.84 -5.27 -4.11
C ARG A 11 5.43 -5.65 -3.69
N LEU A 12 4.40 -5.03 -4.29
CA LEU A 12 3.00 -5.32 -4.00
C LEU A 12 2.66 -6.79 -4.26
N GLN A 13 3.13 -7.35 -5.39
CA GLN A 13 2.95 -8.76 -5.73
C GLN A 13 3.58 -9.67 -4.67
N MET A 14 4.83 -9.41 -4.28
CA MET A 14 5.51 -10.17 -3.22
C MET A 14 4.73 -10.16 -1.88
N TRP A 15 4.10 -9.05 -1.52
CA TRP A 15 3.28 -8.96 -0.30
C TRP A 15 1.93 -9.67 -0.43
N LEU A 16 1.32 -9.70 -1.63
CA LEU A 16 0.11 -10.45 -1.90
C LEU A 16 0.37 -11.96 -1.86
N ASP A 17 1.46 -12.42 -2.46
CA ASP A 17 1.90 -13.82 -2.40
C ASP A 17 2.18 -14.25 -0.95
N ALA A 18 2.76 -13.35 -0.14
CA ALA A 18 2.95 -13.58 1.28
C ALA A 18 1.63 -13.66 2.06
N GLU A 19 0.64 -12.80 1.76
CA GLU A 19 -0.70 -12.89 2.36
C GLU A 19 -1.37 -14.22 2.00
N GLU A 20 -1.28 -14.65 0.74
CA GLU A 20 -1.82 -15.91 0.25
C GLU A 20 -1.12 -17.11 0.92
N ALA A 21 0.21 -17.12 1.01
CA ALA A 21 0.95 -18.18 1.69
C ALA A 21 0.61 -18.26 3.19
N ILE A 22 0.44 -17.12 3.86
CA ILE A 22 0.02 -17.08 5.27
C ILE A 22 -1.42 -17.58 5.42
N ALA A 23 -2.33 -17.21 4.52
CA ALA A 23 -3.72 -17.64 4.53
C ALA A 23 -3.86 -19.14 4.24
N ASN A 24 -3.14 -19.64 3.24
CA ASN A 24 -3.10 -21.07 2.89
C ASN A 24 -2.38 -21.90 3.96
N GLY A 25 -1.37 -21.32 4.63
CA GLY A 25 -0.63 -21.93 5.73
C GLY A 25 -1.33 -21.91 7.09
N GLN A 26 -2.56 -21.40 7.21
CA GLN A 26 -3.32 -21.29 8.48
C GLN A 26 -3.71 -22.64 9.14
N SER A 27 -3.21 -23.79 8.68
CA SER A 27 -3.54 -25.08 9.30
C SER A 27 -2.40 -26.09 9.31
N TYR A 28 -1.23 -25.72 9.85
CA TYR A 28 -0.30 -26.74 10.35
C TYR A 28 0.19 -26.37 11.75
N SER A 29 -0.38 -27.05 12.75
CA SER A 29 0.22 -27.18 14.07
C SER A 29 1.53 -27.95 13.92
N ILE A 30 2.63 -27.22 13.75
CA ILE A 30 3.97 -27.78 13.84
C ILE A 30 4.43 -27.59 15.29
N ASP A 31 4.67 -28.73 15.93
CA ASP A 31 5.39 -28.91 17.19
C ASP A 31 6.03 -27.64 17.77
N ASN A 32 5.39 -27.14 18.84
CA ASN A 32 5.98 -26.26 19.84
C ASN A 32 6.51 -24.88 19.41
N ARG A 33 6.20 -24.37 18.20
CA ARG A 33 6.44 -22.94 17.85
C ARG A 33 5.23 -22.35 17.12
N ARG A 34 4.44 -21.53 17.84
CA ARG A 34 3.35 -20.74 17.27
C ARG A 34 3.91 -19.75 16.25
N LEU A 35 3.60 -19.93 14.97
CA LEU A 35 3.66 -18.84 13.99
C LEU A 35 2.52 -17.86 14.35
N GLU A 36 2.87 -16.72 14.90
CA GLU A 36 1.89 -15.79 15.46
C GLU A 36 1.07 -15.07 14.39
N ARG A 37 -0.26 -14.99 14.62
CA ARG A 37 -1.23 -14.15 13.89
C ARG A 37 -0.81 -12.68 13.70
N ALA A 38 0.18 -12.21 14.44
CA ALA A 38 0.70 -10.84 14.39
C ALA A 38 1.20 -10.42 13.00
N ASN A 39 1.64 -11.36 12.15
CA ASN A 39 2.18 -11.03 10.83
C ASN A 39 1.11 -10.66 9.78
N LEU A 40 -0.13 -11.18 9.87
CA LEU A 40 -1.17 -10.88 8.85
C LEU A 40 -1.59 -9.40 8.89
N ALA A 41 -1.69 -8.82 10.09
CA ALA A 41 -2.02 -7.42 10.26
C ALA A 41 -0.95 -6.52 9.63
N GLN A 42 0.33 -6.81 9.88
CA GLN A 42 1.47 -6.09 9.31
C GLN A 42 1.55 -6.23 7.79
N VAL A 43 1.33 -7.45 7.26
CA VAL A 43 1.29 -7.70 5.80
C VAL A 43 0.19 -6.87 5.14
N ARG A 44 -1.01 -6.82 5.74
CA ARG A 44 -2.13 -6.01 5.24
C ARG A 44 -1.84 -4.52 5.29
N GLU A 45 -1.18 -4.03 6.34
CA GLU A 45 -0.72 -2.64 6.44
C GLU A 45 0.29 -2.32 5.33
N GLN A 46 1.22 -3.23 5.06
CA GLN A 46 2.22 -3.05 4.03
C GLN A 46 1.60 -3.07 2.62
N ILE A 47 0.61 -3.94 2.36
CA ILE A 47 -0.18 -3.94 1.12
C ILE A 47 -0.90 -2.59 0.94
N LYS A 48 -1.53 -2.07 1.99
CA LYS A 48 -2.20 -0.74 1.94
C LYS A 48 -1.20 0.37 1.63
N PHE A 49 -0.02 0.33 2.26
CA PHE A 49 1.06 1.28 2.00
C PHE A 49 1.47 1.27 0.52
N TRP A 50 1.77 0.11 -0.05
CA TRP A 50 2.19 0.01 -1.46
C TRP A 50 1.09 0.39 -2.44
N LYS A 51 -0.18 0.06 -2.16
CA LYS A 51 -1.32 0.54 -2.96
C LYS A 51 -1.42 2.07 -2.97
N LYS A 52 -1.18 2.71 -1.82
CA LYS A 52 -1.18 4.18 -1.72
C LYS A 52 -0.01 4.81 -2.48
N GLU A 53 1.18 4.19 -2.43
CA GLU A 53 2.34 4.64 -3.21
C GLU A 53 2.10 4.48 -4.71
N LEU A 54 1.46 3.37 -5.15
CA LEU A 54 1.08 3.16 -6.55
C LEU A 54 0.14 4.26 -7.05
N PHE A 55 -0.93 4.54 -6.30
CA PHE A 55 -1.87 5.60 -6.64
C PHE A 55 -1.19 6.97 -6.72
N GLN A 56 -0.30 7.30 -5.79
CA GLN A 56 0.47 8.56 -5.84
C GLN A 56 1.42 8.61 -7.04
N ALA A 57 2.05 7.49 -7.41
CA ALA A 57 2.92 7.41 -8.56
C ALA A 57 2.12 7.59 -9.87
N GLU A 58 0.94 6.98 -9.98
CA GLU A 58 0.01 7.14 -11.10
C GLU A 58 -0.59 8.55 -11.20
N GLU A 59 -0.95 9.18 -10.08
CA GLU A 59 -1.41 10.58 -10.05
C GLU A 59 -0.31 11.55 -10.55
N LYS A 60 0.94 11.31 -10.15
CA LYS A 60 2.10 12.09 -10.64
C LYS A 60 2.32 11.89 -12.13
N LEU A 61 2.21 10.64 -12.62
CA LEU A 61 2.37 10.28 -14.03
C LEU A 61 1.25 10.87 -14.91
N SER A 62 0.01 10.84 -14.43
CA SER A 62 -1.15 11.37 -15.14
C SER A 62 -1.26 12.89 -15.12
N GLY A 63 -0.33 13.60 -14.44
CA GLY A 63 -0.30 15.06 -14.40
C GLY A 63 -1.52 15.69 -13.73
N ARG A 64 -2.34 14.90 -13.03
CA ARG A 64 -3.58 15.35 -12.39
C ARG A 64 -3.25 15.94 -11.03
N SER A 65 -2.45 17.01 -11.03
CA SER A 65 -2.25 17.85 -9.85
C SER A 65 -3.61 18.27 -9.33
N LYS A 66 -3.92 17.92 -8.08
CA LYS A 66 -5.18 18.29 -7.40
C LYS A 66 -5.36 19.80 -7.58
N ARG A 67 -6.30 20.20 -8.43
CA ARG A 67 -6.63 21.62 -8.65
C ARG A 67 -6.92 22.24 -7.29
N ARG A 68 -6.01 23.08 -6.80
CA ARG A 68 -6.25 23.87 -5.59
C ARG A 68 -7.39 24.82 -5.91
N VAL A 69 -8.57 24.58 -5.35
CA VAL A 69 -9.69 25.53 -5.45
C VAL A 69 -9.31 26.73 -4.59
N MET A 70 -8.85 27.80 -5.23
CA MET A 70 -8.56 29.08 -4.58
C MET A 70 -9.85 29.91 -4.61
N ARG A 71 -10.45 30.13 -3.43
CA ARG A 71 -11.59 31.05 -3.29
C ARG A 71 -11.06 32.44 -2.99
N VAL A 72 -11.05 33.31 -3.99
CA VAL A 72 -10.78 34.74 -3.80
C VAL A 72 -12.10 35.41 -3.41
N VAL A 73 -12.14 36.04 -2.24
CA VAL A 73 -13.22 36.93 -1.85
C VAL A 73 -12.67 38.35 -2.05
N PRO A 74 -13.22 39.15 -2.98
CA PRO A 74 -12.91 40.57 -3.00
C PRO A 74 -13.37 41.16 -1.67
N ARG A 75 -12.42 41.57 -0.84
CA ARG A 75 -12.70 42.54 0.22
C ARG A 75 -12.42 43.90 -0.40
N ASP A 76 -13.46 44.67 -0.62
CA ASP A 76 -13.32 46.11 -0.76
C ASP A 76 -12.88 46.69 0.60
N LEU A 77 -11.99 47.69 0.51
CA LEU A 77 -11.25 48.34 1.61
C LEU A 77 -12.16 48.91 2.71
#